data_AF-A0A2V6G9A7-F1
#
_entry.id   AF-A0A2V6G9A7-F1
#
_cell.length_a   1.000
_cell.length_b   1.000
_cell.length_c   1.000
_cell.angle_alpha   90.00
_cell.angle_beta   90.00
_cell.angle_gamma   90.00
#
_symmetry.space_group_name_H-M   'P 1'
#
loop_
_entity.id
_entity.type
_entity.pdbx_description
1 polymer ?
#
loop_
_entity_poly.entity_id
_entity_poly.type
_entity_poly.pdbx_seq_one_letter_code
_entity_poly.pdbx_strand_id
1 'polypeptide(L)'
;MTSVVSVVKIALMENALVDLRNALRERVAIIRDEESRRDQPIHLARLQRVSEKIARLEAALPRPLDPQLAHYLKRKSYAKALEFLEQCGTAF
;
A
#
# COMPACT_ATOMS: atom_id res chain seq x y z
N MET A 1 3.30 27.53 -18.33
CA MET A 1 1.90 27.31 -17.90
C MET A 1 1.73 25.83 -17.61
N THR A 2 1.68 25.44 -16.35
CA THR A 2 1.49 24.02 -15.97
C THR A 2 0.06 23.61 -16.31
N SER A 3 -0.10 22.56 -17.13
CA SER A 3 -1.42 22.09 -17.57
C SER A 3 -2.25 21.54 -16.40
N VAL A 4 -3.55 21.86 -16.36
CA VAL A 4 -4.52 21.38 -15.35
C VAL A 4 -4.55 19.84 -15.30
N VAL A 5 -4.34 19.18 -16.43
CA VAL A 5 -4.27 17.71 -16.54
C VAL A 5 -3.10 17.14 -15.72
N SER A 6 -1.95 17.82 -15.70
CA SER A 6 -0.79 17.37 -14.94
C SER A 6 -1.02 17.48 -13.43
N VAL A 7 -1.70 18.53 -12.98
CA VAL A 7 -2.00 18.75 -11.56
C VAL A 7 -2.98 17.69 -11.04
N VAL A 8 -4.04 17.41 -11.78
CA VAL A 8 -5.03 16.38 -11.41
C VAL A 8 -4.38 15.00 -11.35
N LYS A 9 -3.50 14.68 -12.30
CA LYS A 9 -2.77 13.40 -12.31
C LYS A 9 -1.85 13.22 -11.09
N ILE A 10 -1.22 14.30 -10.62
CA ILE A 10 -0.38 14.29 -9.42
C ILE A 10 -1.21 14.04 -8.16
N ALA A 11 -2.32 14.75 -7.98
CA ALA A 11 -3.20 14.57 -6.81
C ALA A 11 -3.81 13.16 -6.74
N LEU A 12 -4.19 12.58 -7.88
CA LEU A 12 -4.65 11.19 -7.97
C LEU A 12 -3.56 10.19 -7.58
N MET A 13 -2.31 10.47 -7.98
CA MET A 13 -1.16 9.64 -7.63
C MET A 13 -0.87 9.69 -6.12
N GLU A 14 -0.90 10.87 -5.52
CA GLU A 14 -0.71 11.05 -4.08
C GLU A 14 -1.79 10.31 -3.27
N ASN A 15 -3.06 10.43 -3.67
CA ASN A 15 -4.16 9.71 -3.02
C ASN A 15 -3.99 8.18 -3.12
N ALA A 16 -3.63 7.66 -4.29
CA ALA A 16 -3.40 6.23 -4.49
C ALA A 16 -2.24 5.70 -3.63
N LEU A 17 -1.17 6.48 -3.46
CA LEU A 17 -0.05 6.13 -2.58
C LEU A 17 -0.43 6.17 -1.10
N VAL A 18 -1.25 7.14 -0.68
CA VAL A 18 -1.79 7.22 0.69
C VAL A 18 -2.66 5.99 0.98
N ASP A 19 -3.54 5.62 0.04
CA ASP A 19 -4.41 4.45 0.20
C ASP A 19 -3.60 3.15 0.27
N LEU A 20 -2.59 3.00 -0.59
CA LEU A 20 -1.67 1.86 -0.54
C LEU A 20 -0.94 1.79 0.81
N ARG A 21 -0.38 2.92 1.28
CA ARG A 21 0.29 3.00 2.58
C ARG A 21 -0.64 2.58 3.71
N ASN A 22 -1.88 3.04 3.71
CA ASN A 22 -2.87 2.68 4.73
C ASN A 22 -3.22 1.19 4.69
N ALA A 23 -3.40 0.60 3.49
CA ALA A 23 -3.65 -0.84 3.36
C ALA A 23 -2.45 -1.69 3.82
N LEU A 24 -1.22 -1.23 3.59
CA LEU A 24 -0.02 -1.90 4.08
C LEU A 24 0.08 -1.84 5.61
N ARG A 25 -0.21 -0.68 6.22
CA ARG A 25 -0.31 -0.54 7.69
C ARG A 25 -1.34 -1.48 8.29
N GLU A 26 -2.54 -1.51 7.71
CA GLU A 26 -3.63 -2.40 8.11
C GLU A 26 -3.17 -3.86 8.12
N ARG A 27 -2.51 -4.30 7.04
CA ARG A 27 -1.99 -5.67 6.95
C ARG A 27 -0.92 -5.98 8.01
N VAL A 28 0.02 -5.06 8.23
CA VAL A 28 1.06 -5.23 9.26
C VAL A 28 0.44 -5.29 10.65
N ALA A 29 -0.57 -4.46 10.93
CA ALA A 29 -1.30 -4.49 12.18
C ALA A 29 -2.04 -5.82 12.39
N ILE A 30 -2.72 -6.35 11.36
CA ILE A 30 -3.38 -7.67 11.42
C ILE A 30 -2.37 -8.76 11.77
N ILE A 31 -1.17 -8.77 11.17
CA ILE A 31 -0.14 -9.78 11.50
C ILE A 31 0.32 -9.66 12.96
N ARG A 32 0.44 -8.43 13.48
CA ARG A 32 0.85 -8.16 14.87
C ARG A 32 -0.27 -8.38 15.89
N ASP A 33 -1.53 -8.47 15.46
CA ASP A 33 -2.69 -8.74 16.30
C ASP A 33 -2.68 -10.22 16.74
N GLU A 34 -1.97 -10.50 17.84
CA GLU A 34 -1.82 -11.84 18.40
C GLU A 34 -3.13 -12.41 18.98
N GLU A 35 -4.05 -11.55 19.44
CA GLU A 35 -5.35 -12.00 19.96
C GLU A 35 -6.23 -12.56 18.86
N SER A 36 -6.25 -11.91 17.69
CA SER A 36 -7.02 -12.40 16.54
C SER A 36 -6.54 -13.77 16.02
N ARG A 37 -5.30 -14.19 16.33
CA ARG A 37 -4.79 -15.51 15.93
C ARG A 37 -5.51 -16.66 16.64
N ARG A 38 -6.23 -16.39 17.73
CA ARG A 38 -7.07 -17.38 18.42
C ARG A 38 -8.27 -17.82 17.59
N ASP A 39 -8.75 -16.95 16.70
CA ASP A 39 -9.75 -17.30 15.67
C ASP A 39 -9.08 -17.29 14.29
N GLN A 40 -8.43 -18.41 13.99
CA GLN A 40 -7.65 -18.59 12.76
C GLN A 40 -8.48 -18.34 11.48
N PRO A 41 -9.74 -18.82 11.33
CA PRO A 41 -10.57 -18.50 10.18
C PRO A 41 -10.80 -17.00 9.97
N ILE A 42 -11.17 -16.26 11.03
CA ILE A 42 -11.40 -14.81 10.93
C ILE A 42 -10.08 -14.09 10.60
N HIS A 43 -8.98 -14.47 11.23
CA HIS A 43 -7.66 -13.89 10.97
C HIS A 43 -7.23 -14.05 9.50
N LEU A 44 -7.38 -15.26 8.94
CA LEU A 44 -7.05 -15.52 7.54
C LEU A 44 -7.96 -14.75 6.58
N ALA A 45 -9.26 -14.65 6.87
CA ALA A 45 -10.19 -13.86 6.05
C ALA A 45 -9.82 -12.36 6.03
N ARG A 46 -9.41 -11.81 7.19
CA ARG A 46 -8.90 -10.42 7.28
C ARG A 46 -7.63 -10.23 6.45
N LEU A 47 -6.67 -11.15 6.57
CA LEU A 47 -5.42 -11.12 5.79
C LEU A 47 -5.66 -11.24 4.29
N GLN A 48 -6.60 -12.08 3.88
CA GLN A 48 -6.97 -12.21 2.47
C GLN A 48 -7.59 -10.91 1.95
N ARG A 49 -8.58 -10.37 2.66
CA ARG A 49 -9.28 -9.14 2.26
C ARG A 49 -8.32 -7.96 2.08
N VAL A 50 -7.39 -7.76 3.02
CA VAL A 50 -6.40 -6.68 2.90
C VAL A 50 -5.38 -6.95 1.78
N SER A 51 -5.02 -8.21 1.52
CA SER A 51 -4.11 -8.56 0.43
C SER A 51 -4.75 -8.31 -0.94
N GLU A 52 -6.04 -8.59 -1.11
CA GLU A 52 -6.81 -8.28 -2.32
C GLU A 52 -6.96 -6.77 -2.51
N LYS A 53 -7.20 -6.01 -1.43
CA LYS A 53 -7.21 -4.54 -1.44
C LYS A 53 -5.88 -3.98 -1.93
N ILE A 54 -4.76 -4.48 -1.41
CA ILE A 54 -3.41 -4.06 -1.86
C ILE A 54 -3.22 -4.35 -3.34
N ALA A 55 -3.60 -5.53 -3.83
CA ALA A 55 -3.45 -5.89 -5.25
C ALA A 55 -4.25 -4.96 -6.18
N ARG A 56 -5.48 -4.56 -5.78
CA ARG A 56 -6.29 -3.59 -6.53
C ARG A 56 -5.64 -2.21 -6.57
N LEU A 57 -5.12 -1.76 -5.43
CA LEU A 57 -4.42 -0.47 -5.32
C LEU A 57 -3.15 -0.46 -6.16
N GLU A 58 -2.35 -1.53 -6.10
CA GLU A 58 -1.14 -1.70 -6.92
C GLU A 58 -1.45 -1.64 -8.43
N ALA A 59 -2.52 -2.30 -8.87
CA ALA A 59 -2.95 -2.28 -10.27
C ALA A 59 -3.44 -0.89 -10.73
N ALA A 60 -3.97 -0.09 -9.80
CA ALA A 60 -4.45 1.27 -10.06
C ALA A 60 -3.34 2.33 -9.99
N LEU A 61 -2.13 1.97 -9.55
CA LEU A 61 -1.03 2.93 -9.46
C LEU A 61 -0.62 3.43 -10.85
N PRO A 62 -0.46 4.75 -11.02
CA PRO A 62 0.06 5.31 -12.26
C PRO A 62 1.50 4.88 -12.49
N ARG A 63 1.86 4.64 -13.76
CA ARG A 63 3.23 4.37 -14.18
C ARG A 63 3.90 5.60 -14.80
N PRO A 64 5.23 5.75 -14.67
CA PRO A 64 6.17 4.81 -14.04
C PRO A 64 6.10 4.83 -12.50
N LEU A 65 6.31 3.65 -11.90
CA LEU A 65 6.43 3.48 -10.44
C LEU A 65 7.92 3.47 -10.05
N ASP A 66 8.22 3.91 -8.83
CA ASP A 66 9.55 3.75 -8.26
C ASP A 66 10.02 2.28 -8.32
N PRO A 67 11.21 1.97 -8.86
CA PRO A 67 11.70 0.60 -9.02
C PRO A 67 11.81 -0.19 -7.72
N GLN A 68 12.15 0.46 -6.61
CA GLN A 68 12.29 -0.17 -5.30
C GLN A 68 10.93 -0.52 -4.72
N LEU A 69 9.95 0.40 -4.82
CA LEU A 69 8.56 0.12 -4.45
C LEU A 69 7.98 -1.03 -5.31
N ALA A 70 8.17 -0.98 -6.62
CA ALA A 70 7.74 -2.04 -7.54
C ALA A 70 8.36 -3.40 -7.18
N HIS A 71 9.64 -3.42 -6.77
CA HIS A 71 10.31 -4.63 -6.33
C HIS A 71 9.67 -5.21 -5.06
N TYR A 72 9.40 -4.37 -4.04
CA TYR A 72 8.79 -4.83 -2.80
C TYR A 72 7.37 -5.37 -3.01
N LEU A 73 6.55 -4.68 -3.81
CA LEU A 73 5.19 -5.13 -4.14
C LEU A 73 5.20 -6.46 -4.90
N LYS A 74 6.06 -6.61 -5.92
CA LYS A 74 6.23 -7.85 -6.69
C LYS A 74 6.64 -9.03 -5.81
N ARG A 75 7.48 -8.81 -4.79
CA ARG A 75 7.92 -9.84 -3.84
C ARG A 75 6.94 -10.03 -2.67
N LYS A 76 5.80 -9.31 -2.65
CA LYS A 76 4.85 -9.25 -1.53
C LYS A 76 5.50 -8.89 -0.19
N SER A 77 6.59 -8.13 -0.24
CA SER A 77 7.32 -7.64 0.93
C SER A 77 6.63 -6.39 1.49
N TYR A 78 5.42 -6.57 2.01
CA TYR A 78 4.55 -5.46 2.39
C TYR A 78 5.09 -4.61 3.55
N ALA A 79 5.86 -5.20 4.47
CA ALA A 79 6.54 -4.44 5.52
C ALA A 79 7.60 -3.50 4.92
N LYS A 80 8.38 -3.97 3.94
CA LYS A 80 9.38 -3.13 3.26
C LYS A 80 8.77 -2.09 2.34
N ALA A 81 7.67 -2.44 1.66
CA ALA A 81 6.89 -1.46 0.90
C ALA A 81 6.34 -0.35 1.82
N LEU A 82 5.87 -0.71 3.02
CA LEU A 82 5.41 0.26 4.01
C LEU A 82 6.56 1.16 4.49
N GLU A 83 7.68 0.56 4.93
CA GLU A 83 8.86 1.31 5.36
C GLU A 83 9.31 2.31 4.29
N PHE A 84 9.35 1.88 3.03
CA PHE A 84 9.70 2.73 1.89
C PHE A 84 8.74 3.92 1.75
N LEU A 85 7.43 3.68 1.80
CA LEU A 85 6.42 4.74 1.68
C LEU A 85 6.40 5.68 2.89
N GLU A 86 6.75 5.20 4.08
CA GLU A 86 6.85 6.02 5.29
C GLU A 86 8.09 6.90 5.28
N GLN A 87 9.24 6.36 4.83
CA GLN A 87 10.49 7.10 4.70
C GLN A 87 10.43 8.14 3.57
N CYS A 88 9.74 7.82 2.47
CA CYS A 88 9.49 8.76 1.39
C CYS A 88 8.47 9.84 1.80
N GLY A 89 7.47 9.47 2.62
CA GLY A 89 6.41 10.37 3.10
C GLY A 89 6.81 11.32 4.23
N THR A 90 7.99 11.17 4.84
CA THR A 90 8.55 12.11 5.84
C THR A 90 9.35 13.26 5.23
N ALA A 91 9.46 13.31 3.90
CA ALA A 91 10.11 14.39 3.16
C ALA A 91 9.07 15.19 2.36
N PHE A 92 8.19 15.91 3.06
CA PHE A 92 7.32 16.94 2.47
C PHE A 92 7.29 18.15 3.40
#